data_AF-A0A4Y9LVW2-F1
#
_entry.id   AF-A0A4Y9LVW2-F1
#
_cell.length_a   1.000
_cell.length_b   1.000
_cell.length_c   1.000
_cell.angle_alpha   90.00
_cell.angle_beta   90.00
_cell.angle_gamma   90.00
#
_symmetry.space_group_name_H-M   'P 1'
#
loop_
_entity.id
_entity.type
_entity.pdbx_description
1 polymer ?
#
loop_
_entity_poly.entity_id
_entity_poly.type
_entity_poly.pdbx_seq_one_letter_code
_entity_poly.pdbx_strand_id
1 'polypeptide(L)' 'MSAVAEVLSTVAQTRDPRCSELPTCPVCADSMVAAEASAYVSDHMISYLWTCDNCGYGFVTKHAVKHRIVCN' A
#
# COMPACT_ATOMS: atom_id res chain seq x y z
N MET A 1 -14.64 -25.06 28.50
CA MET A 1 -14.32 -23.67 28.13
C MET A 1 -14.34 -23.59 26.61
N SER A 2 -15.26 -22.83 26.01
CA SER A 2 -15.39 -22.69 24.56
C SER A 2 -15.32 -21.21 24.20
N ALA A 3 -14.33 -20.81 23.42
CA ALA A 3 -14.11 -19.41 23.04
C ALA A 3 -14.91 -19.13 21.76
N VAL A 4 -16.00 -18.38 21.90
CA VAL A 4 -16.73 -17.83 20.76
C VAL A 4 -16.07 -16.51 20.38
N ALA A 5 -15.46 -16.44 19.20
CA ALA A 5 -14.98 -15.19 18.64
C ALA A 5 -16.16 -14.53 17.91
N GLU A 6 -16.69 -13.47 18.51
CA GLU A 6 -17.73 -12.65 17.89
C GLU A 6 -17.11 -11.90 16.71
N VAL A 7 -17.49 -12.29 15.49
CA VAL A 7 -17.10 -11.59 14.27
C VAL A 7 -17.91 -10.30 14.20
N LEU A 8 -17.37 -9.25 14.83
CA LEU A 8 -17.82 -7.88 14.64
C LEU A 8 -17.62 -7.52 13.17
N SER A 9 -18.74 -7.53 12.43
CA SER A 9 -18.83 -7.09 11.05
C SER A 9 -18.18 -5.72 10.94
N THR A 10 -17.01 -5.67 10.31
CA THR A 10 -16.24 -4.45 10.15
C THR A 10 -17.05 -3.54 9.24
N VAL A 11 -17.81 -2.63 9.86
CA VAL A 11 -18.34 -1.44 9.23
C VAL A 11 -17.22 -0.90 8.34
N ALA A 12 -17.50 -0.80 7.05
CA ALA A 12 -16.61 -0.16 6.08
C ALA A 12 -16.45 1.30 6.51
N GLN A 13 -15.52 1.54 7.44
CA GLN A 13 -15.02 2.86 7.72
C GLN A 13 -14.54 3.36 6.37
N THR A 14 -15.12 4.48 5.93
CA THR A 14 -14.66 5.25 4.78
C THR A 14 -13.15 5.23 4.81
N ARG A 15 -12.55 4.40 3.95
CA ARG A 15 -11.11 4.21 3.89
C ARG A 15 -10.54 5.61 3.75
N ASP A 16 -9.72 6.02 4.71
CA ASP A 16 -8.93 7.23 4.58
C ASP A 16 -8.37 7.22 3.15
N PRO A 17 -8.47 8.31 2.37
CA PRO A 17 -8.05 8.31 0.96
C PRO A 17 -6.60 7.84 0.77
N ARG A 18 -5.79 7.81 1.83
CA ARG A 18 -4.43 7.23 1.85
C ARG A 18 -4.37 5.70 1.87
N CYS A 19 -5.48 5.02 2.16
CA CYS A 19 -5.59 3.57 2.32
C CYS A 19 -6.28 2.88 1.12
N SER A 20 -6.92 3.64 0.23
CA SER A 20 -7.67 3.07 -0.90
C SER A 20 -6.82 2.68 -2.11
N GLU A 21 -5.54 3.08 -2.18
CA GLU A 21 -4.65 2.78 -3.32
C GLU A 21 -3.43 1.94 -2.92
N LEU A 22 -3.61 1.07 -1.93
CA LEU A 22 -2.60 0.09 -1.56
C LEU A 22 -2.50 -0.97 -2.67
N PRO A 23 -1.32 -1.23 -3.24
CA PRO A 23 -1.18 -2.25 -4.28
C PRO A 23 -1.34 -3.65 -3.68
N THR A 24 -1.87 -4.56 -4.47
CA THR A 24 -1.90 -6.00 -4.16
C THR A 24 -0.79 -6.72 -4.91
N CYS A 25 -0.20 -7.73 -4.26
CA CYS A 25 0.78 -8.58 -4.92
C CYS A 25 0.11 -9.35 -6.08
N PRO A 26 0.65 -9.32 -7.30
CA PRO A 26 0.05 -10.03 -8.44
C PRO A 26 0.14 -11.56 -8.34
N VAL A 27 0.95 -12.08 -7.42
CA VAL A 27 1.16 -13.53 -7.24
C VAL A 27 0.22 -14.11 -6.20
N CYS A 28 0.21 -13.54 -4.98
CA CYS A 28 -0.57 -14.07 -3.85
C CYS A 28 -1.83 -13.26 -3.53
N ALA A 29 -2.07 -12.14 -4.22
CA ALA A 29 -3.17 -11.21 -3.95
C ALA A 29 -3.17 -10.57 -2.54
N ASP A 30 -2.07 -10.71 -1.79
CA ASP A 30 -1.90 -10.03 -0.50
C ASP A 30 -1.83 -8.51 -0.70
N SER A 31 -2.55 -7.77 0.15
CA SER A 31 -2.52 -6.30 0.16
C SER A 31 -1.24 -5.79 0.81
N MET A 32 -0.53 -4.90 0.14
CA MET A 32 0.77 -4.39 0.59
C MET A 32 0.62 -2.98 1.15
N VAL A 33 1.21 -2.74 2.32
CA VAL A 33 0.97 -1.50 3.10
C VAL A 33 2.19 -0.59 3.19
N ALA A 34 3.40 -1.14 3.06
CA ALA A 34 4.65 -0.38 3.10
C ALA A 34 5.52 -0.70 1.88
N ALA A 35 5.89 0.33 1.12
CA ALA A 35 6.90 0.20 0.09
C ALA A 35 8.29 0.14 0.76
N GLU A 36 9.14 -0.77 0.27
CA GLU A 36 10.51 -0.97 0.76
C GLU A 36 11.39 0.26 0.50
N ALA A 37 11.16 0.91 -0.65
CA ALA A 37 11.87 2.12 -1.03
C ALA A 37 10.98 3.04 -1.87
N SER A 38 11.28 4.33 -1.80
CA SER A 38 10.68 5.35 -2.67
C SER A 38 11.76 6.22 -3.29
N ALA A 39 11.60 6.56 -4.57
CA ALA A 39 12.53 7.41 -5.31
C ALA A 39 11.76 8.47 -6.09
N TYR A 40 12.24 9.71 -6.03
CA TYR A 40 11.73 10.80 -6.86
C TYR A 40 12.43 10.77 -8.22
N VAL A 41 11.68 10.48 -9.29
CA VAL A 41 12.26 10.18 -10.61
C VAL A 41 12.20 11.38 -11.55
N SER A 42 11.12 12.16 -11.48
CA SER A 42 10.90 13.35 -12.33
C SER A 42 9.89 14.29 -11.67
N ASP A 43 9.63 15.46 -12.27
CA ASP A 43 8.70 16.47 -11.74
C ASP A 43 7.37 15.84 -11.35
N HIS A 44 7.18 15.72 -10.04
CA HIS A 44 6.01 15.16 -9.39
C HIS A 44 5.78 13.66 -9.57
N MET A 45 6.79 12.87 -9.95
CA MET A 45 6.66 11.41 -10.06
C MET A 45 7.54 10.70 -9.03
N ILE A 46 6.90 9.92 -8.16
CA ILE A 46 7.56 9.02 -7.22
C ILE A 46 7.41 7.58 -7.74
N SER A 47 8.50 6.82 -7.77
CA SER A 47 8.45 5.37 -7.92
C SER A 47 8.59 4.69 -6.56
N TYR A 48 7.72 3.71 -6.30
CA TYR A 48 7.77 2.87 -5.11
C TYR A 48 8.23 1.47 -5.49
N LEU A 49 9.18 0.94 -4.72
CA LEU A 49 9.61 -0.46 -4.80
C LEU A 49 8.85 -1.26 -3.75
N TRP A 50 8.25 -2.36 -4.19
CA TRP A 50 7.48 -3.28 -3.35
C TRP A 50 8.13 -4.65 -3.39
N THR A 51 8.21 -5.30 -2.24
CA THR A 51 8.59 -6.71 -2.11
C THR A 51 7.55 -7.38 -1.26
N CYS A 52 6.91 -8.43 -1.76
CA CYS A 52 5.89 -9.13 -0.99
C CYS A 52 6.52 -10.00 0.09
N ASP A 53 6.15 -9.78 1.35
CA ASP A 53 6.67 -10.56 2.49
C ASP A 53 6.25 -12.04 2.45
N ASN A 54 5.11 -12.35 1.81
CA ASN A 54 4.58 -13.71 1.77
C ASN A 54 5.19 -14.57 0.65
N CYS A 55 5.42 -14.00 -0.53
CA CYS A 55 5.92 -14.74 -1.70
C CYS A 55 7.27 -14.27 -2.24
N GLY A 56 7.82 -13.17 -1.72
CA GLY A 56 9.10 -12.59 -2.15
C GLY A 56 9.04 -11.87 -3.50
N TYR A 57 7.87 -11.75 -4.14
CA TYR A 57 7.77 -11.10 -5.45
C TYR A 57 7.98 -9.59 -5.35
N GLY A 58 8.92 -9.07 -6.15
CA GLY A 58 9.26 -7.66 -6.23
C GLY A 58 8.65 -6.96 -7.45
N PHE A 59 8.06 -5.79 -7.26
CA PHE A 59 7.56 -4.94 -8.36
C PHE A 59 7.65 -3.46 -8.02
N VAL A 60 7.42 -2.62 -9.03
CA VAL A 60 7.44 -1.16 -8.88
C VAL A 60 6.10 -0.54 -9.25
N THR A 61 5.67 0.45 -8.47
CA THR A 61 4.53 1.31 -8.83
C THR A 61 4.99 2.75 -9.01
N LYS A 62 4.25 3.52 -9.79
CA LYS A 62 4.52 4.94 -10.02
C LYS A 62 3.32 5.74 -9.54
N HIS A 63 3.59 6.82 -8.82
CA HIS A 63 2.57 7.72 -8.31
C HIS A 63 2.88 9.15 -8.71
N ALA A 64 1.94 9.77 -9.41
CA ALA A 64 2.00 11.18 -9.77
C ALA A 64 1.45 12.02 -8.60
N VAL A 65 2.32 12.79 -7.98
CA VAL A 65 1.95 13.71 -6.90
C VAL A 65 1.34 14.96 -7.52
N LYS A 66 0.19 15.43 -7.04
CA LYS A 66 -0.44 16.65 -7.59
C LYS A 66 0.27 17.94 -7.18
N HIS A 67 1.04 17.89 -6.10
CA HIS A 67 1.74 19.04 -5.53
C HIS A 67 3.25 18.84 -5.57
N ARG A 68 4.00 19.95 -5.60
CA ARG A 68 5.45 19.90 -5.47
C ARG A 68 5.81 19.40 -4.07
N ILE A 69 6.61 18.35 -4.00
CA ILE A 69 7.19 17.89 -2.73
C ILE A 69 8.22 18.93 -2.34
N VAL A 70 7.95 19.67 -1.26
CA VAL A 70 8.88 20.66 -0.70
C VAL A 70 9.25 20.15 0.69
N CYS A 71 10.51 19.78 0.87
CA CYS A 71 11.08 19.51 2.18
C CYS A 71 11.74 20.82 2.65
N ASN A 72 11.31 21.36 3.80
CA ASN A 72 11.91 22.53 4.43
C ASN A 72 13.03 22.12 5.37
#